data_AF-A0A0M3J979-F1
#
_entry.id   AF-A0A0M3J979-F1
#
_cell.length_a   1.000
_cell.length_b   1.000
_cell.length_c   1.000
_cell.angle_alpha   90.00
_cell.angle_beta   90.00
_cell.angle_gamma   90.00
#
_symmetry.space_group_name_H-M   'P 1'
#
loop_
_entity.id
_entity.type
_entity.pdbx_description
1 polymer ?
#
loop_
_entity_poly.entity_id
_entity_poly.type
_entity_poly.pdbx_seq_one_letter_code
_entity_poly.pdbx_strand_id
1 'polypeptide(L)'
;MKRTWNIDSSQLKEVGETGTESSSCVSTDHSSTTKIHKREPNPPNLSNRLYFTKISGHPHRFNTNALSLRELLEAISPVASIHFNFMVDFPWLFAQYPRRCSMSPMTIIVGESNGTSQAEIRADAKKCAFENLSVGRARLPIPFGTHHTKLSIFESDSEQIHVIISTANLLQNDWESKTQAFYHCKANIVS
;
A
#
# COMPACT_ATOMS: atom_id res chain seq x y z
N MET A 1 2.57 1.74 22.55
CA MET A 1 1.28 2.46 22.41
C MET A 1 0.84 2.31 20.96
N LYS A 2 -0.24 1.60 20.65
CA LYS A 2 -0.70 1.45 19.26
C LYS A 2 -1.40 2.75 18.84
N ARG A 3 -0.82 3.53 17.91
CA ARG A 3 -1.50 4.67 17.27
C ARG A 3 -2.53 4.11 16.28
N THR A 4 -3.78 3.98 16.71
CA THR A 4 -4.88 3.53 15.84
C THR A 4 -5.63 4.74 15.30
N TRP A 5 -5.70 4.87 13.97
CA TRP A 5 -6.58 5.84 13.32
C TRP A 5 -8.03 5.32 13.42
N ASN A 6 -8.73 5.70 14.49
CA ASN A 6 -10.11 5.27 14.73
C ASN A 6 -11.05 5.86 13.67
N ILE A 7 -11.50 5.00 12.75
CA ILE A 7 -12.67 5.23 11.90
C ILE A 7 -13.83 4.47 12.56
N ASP A 8 -14.98 5.15 12.75
CA ASP A 8 -16.13 4.59 13.45
C ASP A 8 -16.60 3.26 12.84
N SER A 9 -16.60 2.21 13.67
CA SER A 9 -16.93 0.82 13.31
C SER A 9 -18.39 0.45 13.55
N SER A 10 -19.25 1.41 13.93
CA SER A 10 -20.66 1.25 14.35
C SER A 10 -21.65 0.66 13.33
N GLN A 11 -21.19 0.07 12.22
CA GLN A 11 -22.01 -0.52 11.15
C GLN A 11 -21.65 -1.97 10.79
N LEU A 12 -20.83 -2.65 11.61
CA LEU A 12 -20.42 -4.03 11.38
C LEU A 12 -21.26 -5.01 12.22
N LYS A 13 -22.02 -5.88 11.55
CA LYS A 13 -22.62 -7.08 12.16
C LYS A 13 -21.78 -8.29 11.82
N GLU A 14 -21.32 -9.00 12.84
CA GLU A 14 -20.64 -10.29 12.70
C GLU A 14 -21.63 -11.45 12.87
N VAL A 15 -21.40 -12.52 12.11
CA VAL A 15 -22.01 -13.84 12.32
C VAL A 15 -20.84 -14.83 12.32
N GLY A 16 -20.70 -15.59 13.40
CA GLY A 16 -19.63 -16.57 13.57
C GLY A 16 -20.10 -18.00 13.33
N GLU A 17 -19.16 -18.88 12.98
CA GLU A 17 -19.31 -20.33 13.10
C GLU A 17 -17.93 -21.00 13.25
N THR A 18 -17.91 -22.23 13.75
CA THR A 18 -16.76 -22.88 14.42
C THR A 18 -16.14 -24.02 13.60
N GLY A 19 -14.86 -24.35 13.86
CA GLY A 19 -14.24 -25.57 13.28
C GLY A 19 -12.77 -25.81 13.63
N THR A 20 -12.49 -27.03 14.11
CA THR A 20 -11.19 -27.67 14.45
C THR A 20 -11.00 -28.91 13.55
N GLU A 21 -9.86 -29.60 13.37
CA GLU A 21 -8.41 -29.53 13.67
C GLU A 21 -7.75 -30.66 12.80
N SER A 22 -6.46 -30.99 12.77
CA SER A 22 -5.13 -30.33 12.86
C SER A 22 -4.07 -31.36 12.41
N SER A 23 -2.80 -30.98 12.14
CA SER A 23 -1.63 -31.90 12.10
C SER A 23 -0.32 -31.22 11.70
N SER A 24 0.80 -31.90 11.95
CA SER A 24 2.19 -31.39 11.96
C SER A 24 3.17 -32.30 11.21
N CYS A 25 4.34 -31.78 10.79
CA CYS A 25 5.65 -32.49 10.82
C CYS A 25 6.84 -31.59 10.37
N VAL A 26 8.06 -32.13 10.46
CA VAL A 26 9.38 -31.44 10.61
C VAL A 26 10.49 -32.32 9.95
N SER A 27 11.73 -31.93 9.58
CA SER A 27 12.66 -30.84 9.92
C SER A 27 13.74 -30.61 8.82
N THR A 28 14.59 -29.57 8.96
CA THR A 28 16.05 -29.52 8.56
C THR A 28 16.42 -29.59 7.05
N ASP A 29 17.57 -29.09 6.53
CA ASP A 29 18.69 -28.31 7.09
C ASP A 29 19.43 -27.40 6.04
N HIS A 30 20.55 -26.79 6.47
CA HIS A 30 21.44 -25.82 5.81
C HIS A 30 21.92 -26.05 4.36
N SER A 31 22.07 -24.92 3.64
CA SER A 31 23.22 -24.70 2.74
C SER A 31 23.60 -23.21 2.72
N SER A 32 24.85 -22.89 3.06
CA SER A 32 25.38 -21.53 3.16
C SER A 32 26.16 -21.13 1.91
N THR A 33 25.56 -20.25 1.09
CA THR A 33 26.25 -19.63 -0.06
C THR A 33 26.47 -18.14 0.21
N THR A 34 27.73 -17.70 0.18
CA THR A 34 28.14 -16.33 0.50
C THR A 34 27.63 -15.35 -0.57
N LYS A 35 26.50 -14.70 -0.30
CA LYS A 35 25.92 -13.70 -1.21
C LYS A 35 26.78 -12.44 -1.20
N ILE A 36 27.31 -12.07 -2.37
CA ILE A 36 27.84 -10.73 -2.60
C ILE A 36 26.68 -9.75 -2.43
N HIS A 37 26.64 -9.04 -1.30
CA HIS A 37 25.66 -7.99 -1.07
C HIS A 37 25.94 -6.84 -2.06
N LYS A 38 25.21 -6.83 -3.18
CA LYS A 38 24.93 -5.57 -3.88
C LYS A 38 24.36 -4.63 -2.83
N ARG A 39 25.08 -3.55 -2.56
CA ARG A 39 24.65 -2.52 -1.63
C ARG A 39 23.37 -1.92 -2.22
N GLU A 40 22.25 -2.10 -1.53
CA GLU A 40 20.98 -1.43 -1.87
C GLU A 40 21.28 0.06 -2.10
N PRO A 41 20.86 0.66 -3.23
CA PRO A 41 21.05 2.09 -3.44
C PRO A 41 20.29 2.84 -2.34
N ASN A 42 20.89 3.93 -1.83
CA ASN A 42 20.22 4.76 -0.82
C ASN A 42 18.82 5.18 -1.33
N PRO A 43 17.78 5.16 -0.48
CA PRO A 43 16.43 5.52 -0.89
C PRO A 43 16.39 6.94 -1.49
N PRO A 44 15.58 7.17 -2.54
CA PRO A 44 15.51 8.46 -3.22
C PRO A 44 15.04 9.56 -2.28
N ASN A 45 15.76 10.69 -2.23
CA ASN A 45 15.33 11.84 -1.42
C ASN A 45 14.08 12.48 -2.05
N LEU A 46 12.93 12.33 -1.38
CA LEU A 46 11.65 12.86 -1.84
C LEU A 46 11.49 14.34 -1.48
N SER A 47 11.23 15.16 -2.49
CA SER A 47 10.97 16.61 -2.40
C SER A 47 9.53 16.93 -2.80
N ASN A 48 9.06 18.15 -2.49
CA ASN A 48 7.68 18.57 -2.77
C ASN A 48 7.52 18.94 -4.26
N ARG A 49 7.16 17.98 -5.12
CA ARG A 49 7.06 18.15 -6.59
C ARG A 49 6.29 17.01 -7.28
N LEU A 50 6.09 17.16 -8.59
CA LEU A 50 5.61 16.13 -9.50
C LEU A 50 6.70 15.09 -9.81
N TYR A 51 6.29 13.82 -9.87
CA TYR A 51 7.05 12.64 -10.28
C TYR A 51 6.22 11.80 -11.26
N PHE A 52 6.88 10.84 -11.93
CA PHE A 52 6.22 9.85 -12.77
C PHE A 52 6.32 8.44 -12.18
N THR A 53 5.44 7.53 -12.58
CA THR A 53 5.65 6.10 -12.38
C THR A 53 6.75 5.57 -13.30
N LYS A 54 7.52 4.61 -12.81
CA LYS A 54 8.63 3.99 -13.54
C LYS A 54 8.09 3.01 -14.58
N ILE A 55 8.42 3.18 -15.85
CA ILE A 55 8.01 2.24 -16.89
C ILE A 55 9.07 1.12 -17.01
N SER A 56 8.63 -0.11 -16.78
CA SER A 56 9.45 -1.32 -16.88
C SER A 56 10.01 -1.52 -18.29
N GLY A 57 11.17 -2.16 -18.39
CA GLY A 57 11.88 -2.40 -19.66
C GLY A 57 12.49 -1.18 -20.35
N HIS A 58 12.17 0.05 -19.91
CA HIS A 58 12.66 1.27 -20.56
C HIS A 58 14.05 1.69 -20.05
N PRO A 59 14.96 2.17 -20.93
CA PRO A 59 16.27 2.71 -20.55
C PRO A 59 16.19 3.77 -19.45
N HIS A 60 17.16 3.77 -18.52
CA HIS A 60 17.17 4.62 -17.32
C HIS A 60 16.93 6.12 -17.59
N ARG A 61 17.41 6.65 -18.72
CA ARG A 61 17.19 8.04 -19.16
C ARG A 61 15.71 8.45 -19.27
N PHE A 62 14.81 7.50 -19.52
CA PHE A 62 13.36 7.75 -19.59
C PHE A 62 12.67 7.61 -18.22
N ASN A 63 13.35 7.01 -17.25
CA ASN A 63 12.90 6.87 -15.86
C ASN A 63 13.58 7.89 -14.92
N THR A 64 14.14 8.98 -15.47
CA THR A 64 14.74 10.06 -14.68
C THR A 64 13.63 10.90 -14.04
N ASN A 65 13.61 10.96 -12.70
CA ASN A 65 12.49 11.42 -11.87
C ASN A 65 11.23 10.52 -11.91
N ALA A 66 11.36 9.26 -12.33
CA ALA A 66 10.30 8.25 -12.19
C ALA A 66 10.61 7.29 -11.04
N LEU A 67 9.57 6.87 -10.31
CA LEU A 67 9.68 5.93 -9.19
C LEU A 67 8.66 4.79 -9.32
N SER A 68 9.06 3.57 -8.98
CA SER A 68 8.11 2.49 -8.67
C SER A 68 7.45 2.72 -7.30
N LEU A 69 6.33 2.05 -7.05
CA LEU A 69 5.68 2.12 -5.72
C LEU A 69 6.62 1.61 -4.61
N ARG A 70 7.43 0.58 -4.87
CA ARG A 70 8.45 0.10 -3.92
C ARG A 70 9.49 1.18 -3.61
N GLU A 71 10.10 1.80 -4.62
CA GLU A 71 11.12 2.84 -4.40
C GLU A 71 10.54 4.05 -3.63
N LEU A 72 9.25 4.36 -3.84
CA LEU A 72 8.53 5.40 -3.11
C LEU A 72 8.30 4.99 -1.64
N LEU A 73 7.79 3.79 -1.37
CA LEU A 73 7.54 3.30 0.00
C LEU A 73 8.85 3.07 0.78
N GLU A 74 9.92 2.64 0.12
CA GLU A 74 11.26 2.52 0.71
C GLU A 74 11.83 3.87 1.16
N ALA A 75 11.50 4.97 0.45
CA ALA A 75 11.90 6.32 0.82
C ALA A 75 11.00 6.99 1.86
N ILE A 76 9.76 6.50 2.03
CA ILE A 76 8.81 7.01 3.02
C ILE A 76 8.94 6.27 4.36
N SER A 77 9.33 4.99 4.37
CA SER A 77 9.34 4.14 5.58
C SER A 77 8.03 4.21 6.39
N PRO A 78 6.85 3.89 5.80
CA PRO A 78 5.58 4.14 6.45
C PRO A 78 5.37 3.30 7.71
N VAL A 79 5.14 3.96 8.85
CA VAL A 79 4.66 3.34 10.11
C VAL A 79 3.14 3.31 10.19
N ALA A 80 2.44 4.13 9.41
CA ALA A 80 1.00 4.00 9.14
C ALA A 80 0.68 4.52 7.72
N SER A 81 -0.41 4.04 7.14
CA SER A 81 -0.82 4.41 5.76
C SER A 81 -2.34 4.44 5.56
N ILE A 82 -2.81 5.36 4.73
CA ILE A 82 -4.20 5.45 4.26
C ILE A 82 -4.20 5.58 2.74
N HIS A 83 -4.93 4.71 2.05
CA HIS A 83 -5.07 4.71 0.60
C HIS A 83 -6.52 4.94 0.19
N PHE A 84 -6.77 5.97 -0.60
CA PHE A 84 -8.01 6.18 -1.33
C PHE A 84 -7.76 5.75 -2.78
N ASN A 85 -8.53 4.78 -3.27
CA ASN A 85 -8.41 4.35 -4.67
C ASN A 85 -9.73 3.82 -5.25
N PHE A 86 -9.70 3.54 -6.55
CA PHE A 86 -10.80 2.92 -7.30
C PHE A 86 -10.56 1.41 -7.48
N MET A 87 -9.35 1.02 -7.90
CA MET A 87 -8.95 -0.38 -8.00
C MET A 87 -7.70 -0.65 -7.16
N VAL A 88 -7.70 -1.78 -6.45
CA VAL A 88 -6.64 -2.22 -5.55
C VAL A 88 -6.44 -3.72 -5.70
N ASP A 89 -5.26 -4.12 -6.14
CA ASP A 89 -4.76 -5.48 -6.00
C ASP A 89 -4.04 -5.54 -4.64
N PHE A 90 -4.72 -6.09 -3.62
CA PHE A 90 -4.18 -6.08 -2.26
C PHE A 90 -2.89 -6.91 -2.14
N PRO A 91 -2.81 -8.16 -2.67
CA PRO A 91 -1.57 -8.94 -2.62
C PRO A 91 -0.38 -8.23 -3.29
N TRP A 92 -0.59 -7.59 -4.44
CA TRP A 92 0.45 -6.80 -5.10
C TRP A 92 0.84 -5.57 -4.28
N LEU A 93 -0.12 -4.80 -3.76
CA LEU A 93 0.13 -3.62 -2.92
C LEU A 93 0.94 -3.99 -1.69
N PHE A 94 0.49 -5.03 -0.97
CA PHE A 94 1.16 -5.57 0.22
C PHE A 94 2.61 -5.96 -0.08
N ALA A 95 2.84 -6.63 -1.22
CA ALA A 95 4.20 -6.99 -1.64
C ALA A 95 5.11 -5.78 -1.89
N GLN A 96 4.58 -4.58 -2.21
CA GLN A 96 5.41 -3.38 -2.41
C GLN A 96 5.96 -2.79 -1.11
N TYR A 97 5.36 -3.09 0.03
CA TYR A 97 5.81 -2.54 1.32
C TYR A 97 7.20 -3.06 1.70
N PRO A 98 8.09 -2.20 2.23
CA PRO A 98 9.35 -2.63 2.82
C PRO A 98 9.12 -3.65 3.94
N ARG A 99 9.97 -4.67 4.07
CA ARG A 99 9.83 -5.70 5.13
C ARG A 99 9.81 -5.13 6.55
N ARG A 100 10.42 -3.96 6.78
CA ARG A 100 10.37 -3.24 8.08
C ARG A 100 9.00 -2.58 8.36
N CYS A 101 8.23 -2.31 7.31
CA CYS A 101 6.92 -1.66 7.33
C CYS A 101 5.77 -2.62 6.99
N SER A 102 6.03 -3.91 6.73
CA SER A 102 5.02 -4.83 6.18
C SER A 102 3.91 -5.20 7.17
N MET A 103 4.02 -4.82 8.45
CA MET A 103 2.94 -4.96 9.44
C MET A 103 2.43 -3.60 9.96
N SER A 104 2.81 -2.49 9.32
CA SER A 104 2.30 -1.15 9.66
C SER A 104 0.78 -1.08 9.43
N PRO A 105 0.00 -0.41 10.30
CA PRO A 105 -1.42 -0.19 10.08
C PRO A 105 -1.73 0.43 8.71
N MET A 106 -2.63 -0.22 7.97
CA MET A 106 -3.06 0.20 6.65
C MET A 106 -4.58 0.40 6.64
N THR A 107 -5.02 1.54 6.13
CA THR A 107 -6.43 1.80 5.83
C THR A 107 -6.62 1.90 4.32
N ILE A 108 -7.63 1.21 3.78
CA ILE A 108 -8.00 1.30 2.36
C ILE A 108 -9.45 1.78 2.24
N ILE A 109 -9.66 2.84 1.46
CA ILE A 109 -10.95 3.46 1.16
C ILE A 109 -11.25 3.28 -0.32
N VAL A 110 -12.31 2.51 -0.61
CA VAL A 110 -12.84 2.26 -1.95
C VAL A 110 -14.27 2.80 -2.10
N GLY A 111 -14.76 2.88 -3.33
CA GLY A 111 -16.16 3.20 -3.61
C GLY A 111 -17.12 2.10 -3.18
N GLU A 112 -18.42 2.40 -3.17
CA GLU A 112 -19.47 1.42 -2.93
C GLU A 112 -19.75 0.49 -4.13
N SER A 113 -19.34 0.87 -5.34
CA SER A 113 -19.62 0.16 -6.59
C SER A 113 -18.51 0.39 -7.64
N ASN A 114 -18.57 -0.39 -8.72
CA ASN A 114 -17.74 -0.30 -9.94
C ASN A 114 -16.22 -0.55 -9.81
N GLY A 115 -15.65 -0.53 -8.61
CA GLY A 115 -14.23 -0.82 -8.33
C GLY A 115 -14.02 -2.06 -7.46
N THR A 116 -12.81 -2.23 -6.94
CA THR A 116 -12.46 -3.32 -6.00
C THR A 116 -13.34 -3.25 -4.76
N SER A 117 -13.93 -4.37 -4.35
CA SER A 117 -14.87 -4.40 -3.23
C SER A 117 -14.17 -4.47 -1.86
N GLN A 118 -14.83 -4.03 -0.79
CA GLN A 118 -14.29 -4.20 0.56
C GLN A 118 -14.18 -5.67 0.99
N ALA A 119 -15.01 -6.56 0.42
CA ALA A 119 -15.01 -7.98 0.74
C ALA A 119 -13.79 -8.68 0.11
N GLU A 120 -13.49 -8.35 -1.14
CA GLU A 120 -12.31 -8.77 -1.89
C GLU A 120 -11.01 -8.38 -1.17
N ILE A 121 -10.86 -7.10 -0.81
CA ILE A 121 -9.68 -6.61 -0.07
C ILE A 121 -9.49 -7.37 1.25
N ARG A 122 -10.57 -7.61 2.02
CA ARG A 122 -10.49 -8.37 3.28
C ARG A 122 -10.16 -9.84 3.06
N ALA A 123 -10.72 -10.46 2.01
CA ALA A 123 -10.44 -11.85 1.67
C ALA A 123 -8.98 -12.04 1.26
N ASP A 124 -8.42 -11.11 0.48
CA ASP A 124 -7.02 -11.15 0.07
C ASP A 124 -6.06 -10.84 1.21
N ALA A 125 -6.38 -9.88 2.08
CA ALA A 125 -5.60 -9.64 3.29
C ALA A 125 -5.51 -10.86 4.21
N LYS A 126 -6.61 -11.63 4.32
CA LYS A 126 -6.61 -12.92 5.03
C LYS A 126 -5.69 -13.95 4.35
N LYS A 127 -5.67 -14.04 3.02
CA LYS A 127 -4.73 -14.92 2.27
C LYS A 127 -3.26 -14.50 2.50
N CYS A 128 -3.01 -13.20 2.62
CA CYS A 128 -1.68 -12.63 2.92
C CYS A 128 -1.29 -12.67 4.41
N ALA A 129 -2.13 -13.21 5.29
CA ALA A 129 -1.96 -13.19 6.76
C ALA A 129 -1.73 -11.76 7.33
N PHE A 130 -2.35 -10.74 6.74
CA PHE A 130 -2.20 -9.35 7.14
C PHE A 130 -3.40 -8.88 8.00
N GLU A 131 -3.15 -8.72 9.30
CA GLU A 131 -4.20 -8.43 10.30
C GLU A 131 -4.41 -6.92 10.56
N ASN A 132 -3.41 -6.06 10.30
CA ASN A 132 -3.44 -4.63 10.63
C ASN A 132 -4.16 -3.79 9.55
N LEU A 133 -5.31 -4.26 9.07
CA LEU A 133 -6.08 -3.67 7.99
C LEU A 133 -7.41 -3.07 8.46
N SER A 134 -7.66 -1.81 8.10
CA SER A 134 -8.99 -1.20 8.09
C SER A 134 -9.47 -1.00 6.65
N VAL A 135 -10.74 -1.31 6.37
CA VAL A 135 -11.34 -1.08 5.04
C VAL A 135 -12.61 -0.24 5.16
N GLY A 136 -12.55 0.99 4.67
CA GLY A 136 -13.66 1.95 4.62
C GLY A 136 -14.34 2.01 3.24
N ARG A 137 -15.45 2.74 3.16
CA ARG A 137 -16.25 2.88 1.94
C ARG A 137 -16.67 4.34 1.76
N ALA A 138 -16.36 4.93 0.61
CA ALA A 138 -16.93 6.20 0.19
C ALA A 138 -18.37 5.97 -0.29
N ARG A 139 -19.34 6.67 0.31
CA ARG A 139 -20.74 6.66 -0.14
C ARG A 139 -20.89 7.48 -1.43
N LEU A 140 -21.65 6.98 -2.39
CA LEU A 140 -21.90 7.59 -3.70
C LEU A 140 -23.41 7.79 -3.91
N PRO A 141 -24.05 8.75 -3.22
CA PRO A 141 -25.51 8.90 -3.19
C PRO A 141 -26.14 9.31 -4.53
N ILE A 142 -25.34 9.60 -5.56
CA ILE A 142 -25.78 9.96 -6.90
C ILE A 142 -25.54 8.76 -7.83
N PRO A 143 -26.55 8.27 -8.59
CA PRO A 143 -26.40 7.18 -9.54
C PRO A 143 -25.23 7.39 -10.51
N PHE A 144 -24.56 6.29 -10.88
CA PHE A 144 -23.38 6.27 -11.75
C PHE A 144 -22.15 7.03 -11.21
N GLY A 145 -22.19 7.53 -9.98
CA GLY A 145 -21.01 8.06 -9.28
C GLY A 145 -19.89 7.02 -9.16
N THR A 146 -18.64 7.49 -9.07
CA THR A 146 -17.46 6.64 -8.89
C THR A 146 -16.46 7.30 -7.94
N HIS A 147 -15.95 6.55 -6.95
CA HIS A 147 -14.84 7.01 -6.10
C HIS A 147 -13.53 6.93 -6.89
N HIS A 148 -13.25 7.97 -7.69
CA HIS A 148 -12.11 7.96 -8.62
C HIS A 148 -10.81 8.55 -8.03
N THR A 149 -10.88 9.14 -6.83
CA THR A 149 -9.74 9.68 -6.07
C THR A 149 -8.64 8.64 -5.90
N LYS A 150 -7.40 9.07 -6.13
CA LYS A 150 -6.17 8.28 -6.02
C LYS A 150 -5.20 9.05 -5.15
N LEU A 151 -5.36 8.87 -3.84
CA LEU A 151 -4.66 9.61 -2.79
C LEU A 151 -4.04 8.59 -1.83
N SER A 152 -2.80 8.80 -1.42
CA SER A 152 -2.20 8.04 -0.33
C SER A 152 -1.56 8.99 0.67
N ILE A 153 -1.80 8.74 1.95
CA ILE A 153 -1.25 9.49 3.08
C ILE A 153 -0.44 8.50 3.91
N PHE A 154 0.76 8.90 4.31
CA PHE A 154 1.68 8.07 5.09
C PHE A 154 2.22 8.85 6.28
N GLU A 155 2.35 8.17 7.41
CA GLU A 155 3.16 8.59 8.56
C GLU A 155 4.49 7.85 8.45
N SER A 156 5.62 8.57 8.37
CA SER A 156 6.96 7.97 8.31
C SER A 156 7.53 7.62 9.70
N ASP A 157 8.52 6.74 9.74
CA ASP A 157 9.35 6.49 10.93
C ASP A 157 10.16 7.72 11.39
N SER A 158 10.27 8.74 10.54
CA SER A 158 10.91 10.05 10.79
C SER A 158 9.94 11.15 11.25
N GLU A 159 8.72 10.79 11.69
CA GLU A 159 7.68 11.71 12.16
C GLU A 159 7.25 12.77 11.13
N GLN A 160 7.24 12.39 9.84
CA GLN A 160 6.72 13.21 8.74
C GLN A 160 5.41 12.63 8.21
N ILE A 161 4.47 13.51 7.84
CA ILE A 161 3.34 13.16 7.00
C ILE A 161 3.76 13.35 5.54
N HIS A 162 3.60 12.29 4.74
CA HIS A 162 3.76 12.32 3.29
C HIS A 162 2.40 12.18 2.61
N VAL A 163 2.16 12.97 1.58
CA VAL A 163 0.93 12.96 0.78
C VAL A 163 1.29 12.70 -0.69
N ILE A 164 0.62 11.72 -1.28
CA ILE A 164 0.73 11.34 -2.70
C ILE A 164 -0.62 11.52 -3.36
N ILE A 165 -0.73 12.45 -4.31
CA ILE A 165 -1.89 12.57 -5.22
C ILE A 165 -1.46 11.98 -6.55
N SER A 166 -2.10 10.90 -6.99
CA SER A 166 -1.67 10.09 -8.15
C SER A 166 -2.76 9.97 -9.21
N THR A 167 -2.37 9.54 -10.40
CA THR A 167 -3.25 9.11 -11.50
C THR A 167 -3.36 7.58 -11.60
N ALA A 168 -2.48 6.84 -10.91
CA ALA A 168 -2.43 5.38 -10.88
C ALA A 168 -3.45 4.73 -9.92
N ASN A 169 -4.07 3.64 -10.34
CA ASN A 169 -4.69 2.69 -9.41
C ASN A 169 -3.60 1.90 -8.65
N LEU A 170 -3.97 1.19 -7.58
CA LEU A 170 -3.03 0.32 -6.85
C LEU A 170 -2.98 -1.06 -7.52
N LEU A 171 -2.50 -1.08 -8.76
CA LEU A 171 -2.36 -2.25 -9.63
C LEU A 171 -0.98 -2.26 -10.29
N GLN A 172 -0.36 -3.43 -10.44
CA GLN A 172 0.96 -3.57 -11.09
C GLN A 172 1.04 -2.85 -12.45
N ASN A 173 0.06 -3.10 -13.31
CA ASN A 173 0.03 -2.57 -14.68
C ASN A 173 -0.04 -1.03 -14.73
N ASP A 174 -0.63 -0.38 -13.72
CA ASP A 174 -0.66 1.08 -13.64
C ASP A 174 0.68 1.67 -13.20
N TRP A 175 1.46 0.95 -12.38
CA TRP A 175 2.73 1.43 -11.86
C TRP A 175 3.96 1.03 -12.68
N GLU A 176 3.83 0.04 -13.59
CA GLU A 176 4.95 -0.52 -14.36
C GLU A 176 4.83 -0.36 -15.88
N SER A 177 3.61 -0.21 -16.42
CA SER A 177 3.37 -0.29 -17.88
C SER A 177 2.69 0.94 -18.47
N LYS A 178 2.37 1.94 -17.66
CA LYS A 178 1.64 3.15 -18.07
C LYS A 178 2.36 4.41 -17.62
N THR A 179 2.28 5.45 -18.44
CA THR A 179 2.60 6.81 -18.03
C THR A 179 1.56 7.27 -17.02
N GLN A 180 1.90 7.21 -15.73
CA GLN A 180 1.15 7.85 -14.66
C GLN A 180 2.04 8.91 -14.02
N ALA A 181 1.41 9.94 -13.46
CA ALA A 181 2.06 10.97 -12.68
C ALA A 181 1.53 10.97 -11.25
N PHE A 182 2.38 11.39 -10.30
CA PHE A 182 1.97 11.68 -8.94
C PHE A 182 2.68 12.92 -8.39
N TYR A 183 1.96 13.73 -7.64
CA TYR A 183 2.53 14.79 -6.83
C TYR A 183 2.82 14.24 -5.43
N HIS A 184 4.07 14.40 -4.98
CA HIS A 184 4.48 14.11 -3.60
C HIS A 184 4.70 15.43 -2.87
N CYS A 185 4.21 15.53 -1.63
CA CYS A 185 4.71 16.49 -0.65
C CYS A 185 4.84 15.88 0.75
N LYS A 186 5.66 16.50 1.59
CA LYS A 186 5.83 16.12 3.00
C LYS A 186 5.91 17.32 3.94
N ALA A 187 5.53 17.10 5.19
CA ALA A 187 5.66 18.04 6.31
C ALA A 187 5.94 17.27 7.61
N ASN A 188 6.58 17.91 8.60
CA ASN A 188 6.78 17.32 9.92
C ASN A 188 5.45 17.28 10.69
N ILE A 189 5.26 16.25 11.52
CA ILE A 189 4.24 16.27 12.57
C ILE A 189 4.74 17.26 13.63
N VAL A 190 4.00 18.35 13.84
CA VAL A 190 4.30 19.29 14.93
C VAL A 190 3.75 18.70 16.22
N SER A 191 4.65 18.41 17.16
CA SER A 191 4.35 18.04 18.55
C SER A 191 4.08 19.25 19.43
#